data_AF-A0A1H6FMH9-F1
#
_entry.id   AF-A0A1H6FMH9-F1
#
_cell.length_a   1.000
_cell.length_b   1.000
_cell.length_c   1.000
_cell.angle_alpha   90.00
_cell.angle_beta   90.00
_cell.angle_gamma   90.00
#
_symmetry.space_group_name_H-M   'P 1'
#
loop_
_entity.id
_entity.type
_entity.pdbx_description
1 polymer ?
#
loop_
_entity_poly.entity_id
_entity_poly.type
_entity_poly.pdbx_seq_one_letter_code
_entity_poly.pdbx_strand_id
1 'polypeptide(L)'
;MSIAQVECTCCERSLEVDTEFFRRYGADPFCADCLIHTVCDQCNRGLRLQPSRYEELNGDPVVCTDCDPQPEIEPTRALTETPSFWHGLTTGEKVLFPLVVLIGLAAISATLVDPATPTNDVSRVVATCAIIAVWIYSRGRKNEGDE
;
A
#
# COMPACT_ATOMS: atom_id res chain seq x y z
N MET A 1 14.22 38.60 -21.20
CA MET A 1 14.15 37.37 -20.40
C MET A 1 14.41 37.77 -18.97
N SER A 2 13.44 37.55 -18.09
CA SER A 2 13.53 37.90 -16.67
C SER A 2 13.70 36.59 -15.91
N ILE A 3 14.91 36.37 -15.42
CA ILE A 3 15.25 35.20 -14.61
C ILE A 3 14.77 35.49 -13.18
N ALA A 4 13.98 34.58 -12.63
CA ALA A 4 13.52 34.60 -11.26
C ALA A 4 14.18 33.44 -10.49
N GLN A 5 14.61 33.72 -9.28
CA GLN A 5 15.09 32.71 -8.34
C GLN A 5 13.90 32.27 -7.49
N VAL A 6 13.61 30.97 -7.52
CA VAL A 6 12.50 30.35 -6.78
C VAL A 6 12.98 29.08 -6.09
N GLU A 7 12.17 28.55 -5.17
CA GLU A 7 12.46 27.32 -4.44
C GLU A 7 11.61 26.18 -4.96
N CYS A 8 12.18 24.99 -5.10
CA CYS A 8 11.44 23.81 -5.51
C CYS A 8 10.39 23.44 -4.46
N THR A 9 9.13 23.26 -4.87
CA THR A 9 8.03 22.85 -3.98
C THR A 9 8.24 21.47 -3.33
N CYS A 10 9.10 20.61 -3.90
CA CYS A 10 9.33 19.26 -3.40
C CYS A 10 10.58 19.12 -2.51
N CYS A 11 11.69 19.78 -2.87
CA CYS A 11 12.97 19.61 -2.17
C CYS A 11 13.56 20.92 -1.61
N GLU A 12 12.83 22.03 -1.73
CA GLU A 12 13.19 23.37 -1.21
C GLU A 12 14.51 23.93 -1.75
N ARG A 13 15.12 23.29 -2.75
CA ARG A 13 16.33 23.80 -3.40
C ARG A 13 16.01 25.02 -4.24
N SER A 14 16.90 26.01 -4.19
CA SER A 14 16.84 27.17 -5.07
C SER A 14 17.13 26.78 -6.52
N LEU A 15 16.33 27.32 -7.44
CA LEU A 15 16.45 27.12 -8.87
C LEU A 15 16.16 28.42 -9.61
N GLU A 16 16.85 28.62 -10.72
CA GLU A 16 16.67 29.78 -11.58
C GLU A 16 15.77 29.39 -12.75
N VAL A 17 14.66 30.10 -12.91
CA VAL A 17 13.70 29.87 -14.00
C VAL A 17 13.32 31.19 -14.66
N ASP A 18 13.08 31.15 -15.97
CA ASP A 18 12.48 32.30 -16.67
C ASP A 18 10.97 32.34 -16.42
N THR A 19 10.38 33.51 -16.54
CA THR A 19 8.93 33.75 -16.58
C THR A 19 8.16 32.84 -17.55
N GLU A 20 8.74 32.48 -18.70
CA GLU A 20 8.14 31.51 -19.65
C GLU A 20 8.02 30.08 -19.06
N PHE A 21 8.83 29.73 -18.06
CA PHE A 21 8.72 28.45 -17.35
C PHE A 21 7.33 28.29 -16.70
N PHE A 22 6.88 29.31 -15.97
CA PHE A 22 5.58 29.27 -15.30
C PHE A 22 4.42 29.23 -16.29
N ARG A 23 4.58 29.91 -17.43
CA ARG A 23 3.58 29.89 -18.50
C ARG A 23 3.46 28.51 -19.14
N ARG A 24 4.57 27.80 -19.32
CA ARG A 24 4.61 26.51 -20.01
C ARG A 24 4.30 25.32 -19.10
N TYR A 25 4.79 25.34 -17.87
CA TYR A 25 4.72 24.19 -16.97
C TYR A 25 3.74 24.38 -15.81
N GLY A 26 3.33 25.62 -15.51
CA GLY A 26 2.39 25.94 -14.43
C GLY A 26 3.05 26.73 -13.29
N ALA A 27 2.23 27.15 -12.31
CA ALA A 27 2.64 28.06 -11.24
C ALA A 27 3.63 27.46 -10.25
N ASP A 28 3.58 26.15 -10.01
CA ASP A 28 4.42 25.49 -9.00
C ASP A 28 5.83 25.22 -9.54
N PRO A 29 6.89 25.77 -8.92
CA PRO A 29 8.26 25.52 -9.35
C PRO A 29 8.79 24.15 -8.89
N PHE A 30 9.21 23.32 -9.84
CA PHE A 30 9.89 22.06 -9.55
C PHE A 30 11.29 22.06 -10.16
N CYS A 31 12.26 21.44 -9.48
CA CYS A 31 13.58 21.22 -10.05
C CYS A 31 13.58 19.97 -10.95
N ALA A 32 14.59 19.85 -11.82
CA ALA A 32 14.74 18.73 -12.74
C ALA A 32 14.89 17.37 -12.03
N ASP A 33 15.41 17.36 -10.80
CA ASP A 33 15.54 16.13 -10.00
C ASP A 33 14.19 15.60 -9.50
N CYS A 34 13.24 16.51 -9.20
CA CYS A 34 11.92 16.14 -8.69
C CYS A 34 10.93 15.84 -9.82
N LEU A 35 10.96 16.67 -10.88
CA LEU A 35 10.11 16.50 -12.06
C LEU A 35 10.87 16.89 -13.32
N ILE A 36 10.85 15.99 -14.30
CA ILE A 36 11.37 16.24 -15.64
C ILE A 36 10.38 17.12 -16.39
N HIS A 37 10.86 18.29 -16.81
CA HIS A 37 10.12 19.23 -17.65
C HIS A 37 10.40 18.90 -19.12
N THR A 38 9.38 18.43 -19.83
CA THR A 38 9.48 18.10 -21.26
C THR A 38 8.23 18.61 -22.00
N VAL A 39 8.15 18.42 -23.30
CA VAL A 39 7.01 18.84 -24.12
C VAL A 39 6.34 17.64 -24.78
N CYS A 40 5.04 17.76 -25.02
CA CYS A 40 4.31 16.81 -25.85
C CYS A 40 4.78 16.92 -27.31
N ASP A 41 5.15 15.82 -27.93
CA ASP A 41 5.57 15.79 -29.34
C ASP A 41 4.47 16.25 -30.31
N GLN A 42 3.20 15.96 -29.99
CA GLN A 42 2.05 16.24 -30.85
C GLN A 42 1.48 17.65 -30.71
N CYS A 43 1.32 18.13 -29.47
CA CYS A 43 0.67 19.42 -29.20
C CYS A 43 1.61 20.49 -28.63
N ASN A 44 2.89 20.16 -28.42
CA ASN A 44 3.92 21.05 -27.88
C ASN A 44 3.57 21.67 -26.50
N ARG A 45 2.63 21.04 -25.78
CA ARG A 45 2.23 21.42 -24.43
C ARG A 45 3.34 21.06 -23.45
N GLY A 46 3.60 21.91 -22.47
CA GLY A 46 4.52 21.59 -21.38
C GLY A 46 3.98 20.44 -20.53
N LEU A 47 4.83 19.44 -20.31
CA LEU A 47 4.57 18.25 -19.52
C LEU A 47 5.53 18.19 -18.34
N ARG A 48 5.05 17.60 -17.25
CA ARG A 48 5.81 17.29 -16.05
C ARG A 48 5.74 15.79 -15.82
N LEU A 49 6.89 15.14 -15.86
CA LEU A 49 6.99 13.69 -15.67
C LEU A 49 7.86 13.38 -14.47
N GLN A 50 7.52 12.33 -13.73
CA GLN A 50 8.44 11.78 -12.75
C GLN A 50 9.66 11.19 -13.46
N PRO A 51 10.87 11.28 -12.87
CA PRO A 51 12.07 10.69 -13.45
C PRO A 51 11.91 9.21 -13.83
N SER A 52 11.29 8.40 -12.97
CA SER A 52 10.98 6.99 -13.25
C SER A 52 10.16 6.81 -14.53
N ARG A 53 9.10 7.60 -14.71
CA ARG A 53 8.24 7.54 -15.89
C ARG A 53 8.98 8.00 -17.15
N TYR A 54 9.89 8.95 -17.02
CA TYR A 54 10.72 9.40 -18.14
C TYR A 54 11.76 8.34 -18.55
N GLU A 55 12.35 7.64 -17.58
CA GLU A 55 13.27 6.51 -17.83
C GLU A 55 12.57 5.33 -18.52
N GLU A 56 11.33 5.01 -18.12
CA GLU A 56 10.50 3.99 -18.80
C GLU A 56 10.31 4.25 -20.30
N LEU A 57 10.29 5.52 -20.70
CA LEU A 57 10.12 5.93 -22.08
C LEU A 57 11.40 5.80 -22.90
N ASN A 58 12.58 5.60 -22.30
CA ASN A 58 13.86 5.29 -22.95
C ASN A 58 14.17 6.08 -24.25
N GLY A 59 13.78 7.35 -24.31
CA GLY A 59 13.99 8.23 -25.47
C GLY A 59 12.86 8.29 -26.50
N ASP A 60 11.72 7.65 -26.24
CA ASP A 60 10.51 7.80 -27.04
C ASP A 60 9.89 9.20 -26.88
N PRO A 61 9.29 9.76 -27.96
CA PRO A 61 8.61 11.03 -27.90
C PRO A 61 7.45 10.97 -26.90
N VAL A 62 7.46 11.88 -25.92
CA VAL A 62 6.40 11.94 -24.91
C VAL A 62 5.14 12.50 -25.56
N VAL A 63 4.07 11.70 -25.61
CA VAL A 63 2.76 12.15 -26.05
C VAL A 63 1.85 12.33 -24.83
N CYS A 64 1.15 13.45 -24.74
CA CYS A 64 0.23 13.70 -23.64
C CYS A 64 -1.03 12.83 -23.77
N THR A 65 -1.69 12.57 -22.64
CA THR A 65 -2.92 11.76 -22.57
C THR A 65 -4.06 12.29 -23.45
N ASP A 66 -4.05 13.59 -23.76
CA ASP A 66 -5.04 14.21 -24.66
C ASP A 66 -4.78 13.86 -26.14
N CYS A 67 -3.51 13.64 -26.52
CA CYS A 67 -3.09 13.38 -27.91
C CYS A 67 -3.00 11.89 -28.21
N ASP A 68 -2.57 11.09 -27.24
CA ASP A 68 -2.66 9.64 -27.26
C ASP A 68 -3.34 9.22 -25.96
N PRO A 69 -4.67 9.03 -25.98
CA PRO A 69 -5.37 8.41 -24.86
C PRO A 69 -4.92 6.96 -24.83
N GLN A 70 -3.78 6.72 -24.18
CA GLN A 70 -3.36 5.39 -23.79
C GLN A 70 -4.59 4.73 -23.13
N PRO A 71 -4.94 3.49 -23.52
CA PRO A 71 -5.95 2.76 -22.77
C PRO A 71 -5.49 2.81 -21.32
N GLU A 72 -6.32 3.34 -20.43
CA GLU A 72 -6.04 3.36 -19.00
C GLU A 72 -5.50 1.98 -18.67
N ILE A 73 -4.19 1.90 -18.41
CA ILE A 73 -3.62 0.71 -17.80
C ILE A 73 -4.33 0.74 -16.47
N GLU A 74 -5.41 -0.05 -16.35
CA GLU A 74 -6.13 -0.23 -15.10
C GLU A 74 -5.03 -0.30 -14.05
N PRO A 75 -5.00 0.64 -13.08
CA PRO A 75 -3.90 0.74 -12.14
C PRO A 75 -3.70 -0.68 -11.65
N THR A 76 -2.51 -1.25 -11.93
CA THR A 76 -2.21 -2.65 -11.64
C THR A 76 -2.76 -2.88 -10.26
N ARG A 77 -3.91 -3.58 -10.18
CA ARG A 77 -4.63 -3.76 -8.92
C ARG A 77 -3.54 -4.23 -8.00
N ALA A 78 -3.19 -3.38 -7.02
CA ALA A 78 -2.10 -3.61 -6.10
C ALA A 78 -2.22 -5.09 -5.75
N LEU A 79 -1.18 -5.86 -6.13
CA LEU A 79 -1.06 -7.31 -5.94
C LEU A 79 -1.99 -7.68 -4.82
N THR A 80 -3.16 -8.23 -5.16
CA THR A 80 -4.27 -8.41 -4.23
C THR A 80 -3.64 -9.03 -3.01
N GLU A 81 -3.46 -8.23 -1.96
CA GLU A 81 -3.05 -8.76 -0.67
C GLU A 81 -4.13 -9.80 -0.43
N THR A 82 -3.73 -11.08 -0.50
CA THR A 82 -4.62 -12.19 -0.20
C THR A 82 -5.38 -11.75 1.04
N PRO A 83 -6.73 -11.61 0.98
CA PRO A 83 -7.50 -11.02 2.07
C PRO A 83 -7.11 -11.81 3.31
N SER A 84 -6.28 -11.19 4.14
CA SER A 84 -5.64 -11.94 5.19
C SER A 84 -6.72 -12.07 6.25
N PHE A 85 -6.90 -13.26 6.80
CA PHE A 85 -7.76 -13.54 7.96
C PHE A 85 -7.84 -12.39 9.00
N TRP A 86 -6.72 -11.70 9.22
CA TRP A 86 -6.57 -10.56 10.12
C TRP A 86 -7.37 -9.31 9.74
N HIS A 87 -7.67 -9.06 8.48
CA HIS A 87 -8.41 -7.86 8.03
C HIS A 87 -9.86 -7.88 8.51
N GLY A 88 -10.49 -9.06 8.58
CA GLY A 88 -11.85 -9.24 9.08
C GLY A 88 -12.00 -9.18 10.61
N LEU A 89 -10.92 -8.98 11.38
CA LEU A 89 -10.93 -9.05 12.84
C LEU A 89 -10.79 -7.67 13.50
N THR A 90 -11.55 -7.44 14.57
CA THR A 90 -11.36 -6.24 15.39
C THR A 90 -10.01 -6.27 16.12
N THR A 91 -9.46 -5.11 16.51
CA THR A 91 -8.17 -5.02 17.23
C THR A 91 -8.12 -5.89 18.48
N GLY A 92 -9.25 -6.07 19.19
CA GLY A 92 -9.34 -6.97 20.34
C GLY A 92 -9.28 -8.46 19.97
N GLU A 93 -9.93 -8.87 18.88
CA GLU A 93 -9.93 -10.26 18.42
C GLU A 93 -8.55 -10.68 17.86
N LYS A 94 -7.80 -9.75 17.27
CA LYS A 94 -6.42 -9.97 16.82
C LYS A 94 -5.47 -10.39 17.95
N VAL A 95 -5.70 -9.89 19.16
CA VAL A 95 -4.91 -10.24 20.35
C VAL A 95 -5.47 -11.50 21.02
N LEU A 96 -6.80 -11.64 21.06
CA LEU A 96 -7.46 -12.76 21.72
C LEU A 96 -7.20 -14.10 21.02
N PHE A 97 -7.22 -14.13 19.68
CA PHE A 97 -7.03 -15.34 18.90
C PHE A 97 -5.70 -16.08 19.18
N PRO A 98 -4.51 -15.45 19.06
CA PRO A 98 -3.26 -16.12 19.35
C PRO A 98 -3.15 -16.52 20.84
N LEU A 99 -3.72 -15.73 21.75
CA LEU A 99 -3.71 -16.03 23.18
C LEU A 99 -4.52 -17.29 23.51
N VAL A 100 -5.71 -17.46 22.92
CA VAL A 100 -6.53 -18.66 23.07
C VAL A 100 -5.85 -19.90 22.49
N VAL A 101 -5.21 -19.76 21.32
CA VAL A 101 -4.44 -20.86 20.72
C VAL A 101 -3.26 -21.27 21.60
N LEU A 102 -2.53 -20.30 22.14
CA LEU A 102 -1.41 -20.55 23.06
C LEU A 102 -1.87 -21.26 24.35
N ILE A 103 -2.99 -20.85 24.95
CA ILE A 103 -3.54 -21.51 26.14
C ILE A 103 -3.91 -22.97 25.84
N GLY A 104 -4.56 -23.21 24.70
CA GLY A 104 -4.90 -24.57 24.26
C GLY A 104 -3.65 -25.45 24.06
N LEU A 105 -2.62 -24.92 23.39
CA LEU A 105 -1.35 -25.63 23.19
C LEU A 105 -0.61 -25.88 24.51
N ALA A 106 -0.60 -24.92 25.43
CA ALA A 106 -0.01 -25.08 26.74
C ALA A 106 -0.70 -26.20 27.53
N ALA A 107 -2.04 -26.25 27.50
CA ALA A 107 -2.82 -27.29 28.16
C ALA A 107 -2.53 -28.70 27.58
N ILE A 108 -2.38 -28.81 26.25
CA ILE A 108 -1.99 -30.07 25.58
C ILE A 108 -0.54 -30.44 25.92
N SER A 109 0.37 -29.46 25.98
CA SER A 109 1.77 -29.73 26.34
C SER A 109 1.91 -30.23 27.78
N ALA A 110 1.07 -29.76 28.70
CA ALA A 110 1.07 -30.19 30.09
C ALA A 110 0.73 -31.68 30.25
N THR A 111 -0.14 -32.23 29.40
CA THR A 111 -0.46 -33.68 29.43
C THR A 111 0.63 -34.55 28.81
N LEU A 112 1.45 -33.99 27.92
CA LEU A 112 2.61 -34.70 27.35
C LEU A 112 3.80 -34.73 28.31
N VAL A 113 3.94 -33.70 29.16
CA VAL A 113 5.05 -33.59 30.12
C VAL A 113 4.75 -34.32 31.42
N ASP A 114 3.51 -34.28 31.91
CA ASP A 114 3.11 -34.95 33.15
C ASP A 114 1.87 -35.83 32.96
N PRO A 115 2.01 -37.18 32.94
CA PRO A 115 0.89 -38.10 32.79
C PRO A 115 -0.04 -38.15 34.01
N ALA A 116 0.33 -37.53 35.14
CA ALA A 116 -0.54 -37.42 36.31
C ALA A 116 -1.56 -36.27 36.21
N THR A 117 -1.53 -35.47 35.15
CA THR A 117 -2.50 -34.39 34.95
C THR A 117 -3.92 -34.92 34.76
N PRO A 118 -4.94 -34.35 35.44
CA PRO A 118 -6.32 -34.76 35.29
C PRO A 118 -6.83 -34.39 33.88
N THR A 119 -7.01 -35.41 33.04
CA THR A 119 -7.41 -35.26 31.62
C THR A 119 -8.78 -34.61 31.42
N ASN A 120 -9.67 -34.71 32.42
CA ASN A 120 -10.99 -34.08 32.40
C ASN A 120 -10.93 -32.54 32.43
N ASP A 121 -9.95 -31.96 33.13
CA ASP A 121 -9.81 -30.50 33.19
C ASP A 121 -9.14 -29.97 31.93
N VAL A 122 -8.14 -30.69 31.42
CA VAL A 122 -7.47 -30.34 30.17
C VAL A 122 -8.42 -30.42 28.98
N SER A 123 -9.22 -31.48 28.88
CA SER A 123 -10.19 -31.64 27.79
C SER A 123 -11.24 -30.52 27.77
N ARG A 124 -11.68 -30.03 28.92
CA ARG A 124 -12.57 -28.86 29.03
C ARG A 124 -11.90 -27.59 28.52
N VAL A 125 -10.67 -27.31 28.97
CA VAL A 125 -9.90 -26.14 28.54
C VAL A 125 -9.66 -26.16 27.03
N VAL A 126 -9.25 -27.31 26.49
CA VAL A 126 -9.01 -27.49 25.05
C VAL A 126 -10.31 -27.34 24.26
N ALA A 127 -11.42 -27.93 24.72
CA ALA A 127 -12.72 -27.78 24.07
C ALA A 127 -13.19 -26.31 24.06
N THR A 128 -13.05 -25.59 25.17
CA THR A 128 -13.40 -24.16 25.24
C THR A 128 -12.52 -23.33 24.30
N CYS A 129 -11.21 -23.57 24.27
CA CYS A 129 -10.30 -22.87 23.36
C CYS A 129 -10.64 -23.15 21.90
N ALA A 130 -10.96 -24.40 21.55
CA ALA A 130 -11.36 -24.77 20.21
C ALA A 130 -12.66 -24.08 19.77
N ILE A 131 -13.67 -24.01 20.64
CA ILE A 131 -14.94 -23.32 20.33
C ILE A 131 -14.70 -21.83 20.09
N ILE A 132 -13.90 -21.17 20.93
CA ILE A 132 -13.59 -19.75 20.79
C ILE A 132 -12.78 -19.50 19.51
N ALA A 133 -11.76 -20.32 19.24
CA ALA A 133 -10.95 -20.21 18.03
C ALA A 133 -11.78 -20.41 16.76
N VAL A 134 -12.68 -21.40 16.73
CA VAL A 134 -13.60 -21.65 15.61
C VAL A 134 -14.58 -20.49 15.43
N TRP A 135 -15.10 -19.92 16.52
CA TRP A 135 -16.00 -18.77 16.45
C TRP A 135 -15.30 -17.54 15.85
N ILE A 136 -14.11 -17.19 16.34
CA ILE A 136 -13.29 -16.10 15.80
C ILE A 136 -12.92 -16.37 14.34
N TYR A 137 -12.53 -17.60 14.02
CA TYR A 137 -12.21 -18.02 12.66
C TYR A 137 -13.39 -17.84 11.70
N SER A 138 -14.58 -18.26 12.12
CA SER A 138 -15.80 -18.14 11.32
C SER A 138 -16.22 -16.69 11.06
N ARG A 139 -15.87 -15.75 11.96
CA ARG A 139 -16.11 -14.33 11.78
C ARG A 139 -15.12 -13.70 10.82
N GLY A 140 -13.83 -13.99 10.97
CA GLY A 140 -12.80 -13.52 10.04
C GLY A 140 -13.15 -13.88 8.59
N ARG A 141 -13.61 -15.11 8.35
CA ARG A 141 -14.01 -15.59 7.01
C ARG A 141 -15.32 -14.98 6.47
N LYS A 142 -16.24 -14.54 7.32
CA LYS A 142 -17.50 -13.92 6.85
C LYS A 142 -17.25 -12.49 6.36
N ASN A 143 -16.32 -11.80 6.99
CA ASN A 143 -15.96 -10.42 6.63
C ASN A 143 -15.09 -10.34 5.38
N GLU A 144 -14.59 -11.47 4.86
CA GLU A 144 -13.87 -11.56 3.57
C GLU A 144 -14.84 -11.61 2.35
N GLY A 145 -16.15 -11.80 2.56
CA GLY A 145 -17.13 -12.02 1.49
C GLY A 145 -18.11 -10.87 1.22
N ASP A 146 -18.01 -9.76 1.96
CA ASP A 146 -18.94 -8.62 1.90
C ASP A 146 -18.32 -7.34 1.26
N GLU A 147 -17.21 -7.47 0.51
CA GLU A 147 -16.61 -6.38 -0.29
C GLU A 147 -16.78 -6.60 -1.81
#